data_AF-A0A2G6P7U4-F1
#
_entry.id   AF-A0A2G6P7U4-F1
#
_cell.length_a   1.000
_cell.length_b   1.000
_cell.length_c   1.000
_cell.angle_alpha   90.00
_cell.angle_beta   90.00
_cell.angle_gamma   90.00
#
_symmetry.space_group_name_H-M   'P 1'
#
loop_
_entity.id
_entity.type
_entity.pdbx_description
1 polymer ?
#
loop_
_entity_poly.entity_id
_entity_poly.type
_entity_poly.pdbx_seq_one_letter_code
_entity_poly.pdbx_strand_id
1 'polypeptide(L)' 'MKKVLISFLMVLASLLSAEYAIGDVCENISFTTEDGLETSIYEQVDQEKVVLIFWGSSG' A
#
# COMPACT_ATOMS: atom_id res chain seq x y z
N MET A 1 -5.68 -7.84 33.65
CA MET A 1 -6.07 -7.04 32.46
C MET A 1 -4.88 -6.59 31.59
N LYS A 2 -3.72 -6.19 32.15
CA LYS A 2 -2.55 -5.75 31.35
C LYS A 2 -2.03 -6.77 30.31
N LYS A 3 -2.05 -8.07 30.65
CA LYS A 3 -1.59 -9.14 29.74
C LYS A 3 -2.47 -9.30 28.49
N VAL A 4 -3.78 -9.07 28.61
CA VAL A 4 -4.74 -9.16 27.49
C VAL A 4 -4.54 -8.00 26.51
N LEU A 5 -4.27 -6.80 27.03
CA LEU A 5 -4.02 -5.61 26.21
C LEU A 5 -2.77 -5.77 25.34
N ILE A 6 -1.70 -6.36 25.88
CA ILE A 6 -0.44 -6.60 25.15
C ILE A 6 -0.66 -7.60 24.01
N SER A 7 -1.36 -8.71 24.28
CA SER A 7 -1.70 -9.68 23.24
C SER A 7 -2.58 -9.08 22.14
N PHE A 8 -3.55 -8.25 22.51
CA PHE A 8 -4.38 -7.53 21.55
C PHE A 8 -3.56 -6.57 20.68
N LEU A 9 -2.60 -5.83 21.28
CA LEU A 9 -1.74 -4.91 20.55
C LEU A 9 -0.82 -5.63 19.55
N MET A 10 -0.30 -6.80 19.90
CA MET A 10 0.53 -7.61 18.99
C MET A 10 -0.28 -8.14 17.79
N VAL A 11 -1.52 -8.59 18.03
CA VAL A 11 -2.40 -9.02 16.92
C VAL A 11 -2.73 -7.84 16.01
N LEU A 12 -3.01 -6.67 16.58
CA LEU A 12 -3.25 -5.46 15.80
C LEU A 12 -2.02 -5.05 14.97
N ALA A 13 -0.82 -5.17 15.55
CA ALA A 13 0.44 -4.89 14.85
C ALA A 13 0.67 -5.82 13.64
N SER A 14 0.29 -7.10 13.75
CA SER A 14 0.39 -8.05 12.63
C SER A 14 -0.63 -7.82 11.50
N LEU A 15 -1.60 -6.92 11.70
CA LEU A 15 -2.59 -6.54 10.68
C LEU A 15 -2.18 -5.29 9.90
N LEU A 16 -1.08 -4.62 10.26
CA LEU A 16 -0.56 -3.51 9.46
C LEU A 16 0.10 -4.05 8.18
N SER A 17 -0.22 -3.40 7.06
CA SER A 17 0.39 -3.69 5.76
C SER A 17 1.91 -3.60 5.83
N ALA A 18 2.60 -4.47 5.09
CA ALA A 18 4.06 -4.51 5.02
C ALA A 18 4.60 -3.18 4.46
N GLU A 19 5.66 -2.67 5.09
CA GLU A 19 6.46 -1.58 4.55
C GLU A 19 7.33 -2.12 3.40
N TYR A 20 7.35 -1.42 2.27
CA TYR A 20 8.21 -1.78 1.14
C TYR A 20 9.65 -1.34 1.40
N ALA A 21 10.60 -2.26 1.26
CA ALA A 21 12.03 -2.00 1.34
C ALA A 21 12.68 -1.94 -0.06
N ILE A 22 13.91 -1.40 -0.14
CA ILE A 22 14.69 -1.39 -1.37
C ILE A 22 14.98 -2.83 -1.79
N GLY A 23 14.53 -3.20 -2.99
CA GLY A 23 14.69 -4.55 -3.55
C GLY A 23 13.43 -5.39 -3.51
N ASP A 24 12.38 -4.94 -2.81
CA ASP A 24 11.09 -5.62 -2.82
C ASP A 24 10.40 -5.45 -4.19
N VAL A 25 9.66 -6.49 -4.57
CA VAL A 25 8.73 -6.40 -5.70
C VAL A 25 7.47 -5.74 -5.21
N CYS A 26 7.15 -4.56 -5.75
CA CYS A 26 5.92 -3.85 -5.42
C CYS A 26 4.70 -4.69 -5.85
N GLU A 27 3.71 -4.86 -4.98
CA GLU A 27 2.45 -5.48 -5.37
C GLU A 27 1.74 -4.60 -6.41
N ASN A 28 0.91 -5.21 -7.26
CA ASN A 28 0.12 -4.43 -8.22
C ASN A 28 -0.96 -3.62 -7.47
N ILE A 29 -0.73 -2.32 -7.31
CA ILE A 29 -1.71 -1.43 -6.65
C ILE A 29 -2.79 -1.07 -7.67
N SER A 30 -4.02 -1.47 -7.37
CA SER A 30 -5.22 -1.04 -8.09
C SER A 30 -5.79 0.23 -7.46
N PHE A 31 -6.30 1.14 -8.30
CA PHE A 31 -6.91 2.39 -7.88
C PHE A 31 -7.97 2.86 -8.88
N THR A 32 -8.90 3.67 -8.39
CA THR A 32 -9.90 4.35 -9.21
C THR A 32 -9.38 5.74 -9.58
N THR A 33 -9.39 6.06 -10.87
CA THR A 33 -9.04 7.40 -11.38
C THR A 33 -10.15 8.42 -11.12
N GLU A 34 -9.88 9.70 -11.34
CA GLU A 34 -10.85 10.79 -11.13
C GLU A 34 -12.10 10.67 -12.03
N ASP A 35 -11.97 10.04 -13.20
CA ASP A 35 -13.06 9.77 -14.14
C ASP A 35 -13.81 8.45 -13.83
N GLY A 36 -13.47 7.76 -12.73
CA GLY A 36 -14.17 6.57 -12.26
C GLY A 36 -13.75 5.27 -12.93
N LEU A 37 -12.60 5.25 -13.62
CA LEU A 37 -12.04 4.04 -14.21
C LEU A 37 -11.23 3.26 -13.15
N GLU A 38 -11.51 1.98 -13.01
CA GLU A 38 -10.67 1.05 -12.24
C GLU A 38 -9.45 0.67 -13.07
N THR A 39 -8.25 0.89 -12.54
CA THR A 39 -6.99 0.52 -13.20
C THR A 39 -5.92 0.13 -12.17
N SER A 40 -4.70 -0.16 -12.63
CA SER A 40 -3.56 -0.46 -11.77
C SER A 40 -2.27 0.20 -12.26
N ILE A 41 -1.24 0.26 -11.39
CA ILE A 41 0.07 0.86 -11.75
C ILE A 41 0.63 0.24 -13.02
N TYR A 42 0.61 -1.10 -13.11
CA TYR A 42 1.20 -1.82 -14.24
C TYR A 42 0.43 -1.65 -15.55
N GLU A 43 -0.82 -1.20 -15.51
CA GLU A 43 -1.58 -0.87 -16.74
C GLU A 43 -1.30 0.55 -17.24
N GLN A 44 -0.88 1.46 -16.35
CA GLN A 44 -0.67 2.87 -16.64
C GLN A 44 0.78 3.22 -16.99
N VAL A 45 1.72 2.29 -16.81
CA VAL A 45 3.16 2.55 -16.91
C VAL A 45 3.79 1.61 -17.94
N ASP A 46 4.54 2.19 -18.87
CA ASP A 46 5.34 1.42 -19.83
C ASP A 46 6.38 0.55 -19.12
N GLN A 47 6.63 -0.63 -19.68
CA GLN A 47 7.67 -1.53 -19.20
C GLN A 47 9.03 -0.80 -19.09
N GLU A 48 9.79 -1.12 -18.03
CA GLU A 48 11.13 -0.56 -17.74
C GLU A 48 11.17 0.93 -17.36
N LYS A 49 10.02 1.57 -17.14
CA LYS A 49 9.98 2.94 -16.59
C LYS A 49 9.98 2.96 -15.07
N VAL A 50 10.66 3.96 -14.52
CA VAL A 50 10.63 4.24 -13.08
C VAL A 50 9.35 5.00 -12.74
N VAL A 51 8.67 4.56 -11.69
CA VAL A 51 7.43 5.17 -11.18
C VAL A 51 7.70 5.78 -9.82
N LEU A 52 7.22 7.00 -9.60
CA LEU A 52 7.20 7.67 -8.30
C LEU A 52 5.74 7.88 -7.89
N ILE A 53 5.33 7.29 -6.78
CA ILE A 53 3.95 7.35 -6.28
C ILE A 53 3.89 8.34 -5.13
N PHE A 54 3.00 9.31 -5.22
CA PHE A 54 2.68 10.24 -4.14
C PHE A 54 1.31 9.88 -3.58
N TRP A 55 1.26 9.48 -2.32
CA TRP A 55 0.02 9.17 -1.63
C TRP A 55 -0.30 10.24 -0.59
N GLY A 56 -1.47 10.86 -0.68
CA GLY A 56 -1.96 11.84 0.28
C GLY A 56 -3.29 12.46 -0.15
N SER A 57 -4.00 13.12 0.77
CA SER A 57 -5.12 13.98 0.44
C SER A 57 -4.71 15.45 0.56
N SER A 58 -5.40 16.34 -0.16
CA SER A 58 -5.05 17.77 -0.20
C SER A 58 -5.29 18.54 1.11
N GLY A 59 -5.83 17.89 2.15
CA GLY A 59 -6.13 18.54 3.44
C GLY A 59 -7.32 19.49 3.40
#